data_AF-A0A6G3LDQ8-F1
#
_entry.id   AF-A0A6G3LDQ8-F1
#
_cell.length_a   1.000
_cell.length_b   1.000
_cell.length_c   1.000
_cell.angle_alpha   90.00
_cell.angle_beta   90.00
_cell.angle_gamma   90.00
#
_symmetry.space_group_name_H-M   'P 1'
#
loop_
_entity.id
_entity.type
_entity.pdbx_description
1 polymer ?
#
loop_
_entity_poly.entity_id
_entity_poly.type
_entity_poly.pdbx_seq_one_letter_code
_entity_poly.pdbx_strand_id
1 'polypeptide(L)' 'MPKVKNEEEIEGIVFQEYEDIELTSPSCLIVGFPDAGLVGGISISHIIREMGPIEVGGIDIPRLTPPV' A
#
# COMPACT_ATOMS: atom_id res chain seq x y z
N MET A 1 -13.75 -4.54 -2.87
CA MET A 1 -12.91 -3.34 -2.97
C MET A 1 -13.36 -2.39 -1.89
N PRO A 2 -12.45 -1.92 -1.03
CA PRO A 2 -12.76 -0.92 -0.01
C PRO A 2 -13.34 0.34 -0.69
N LYS A 3 -14.20 1.08 0.03
CA LYS A 3 -14.81 2.30 -0.50
C LYS A 3 -13.80 3.44 -0.38
N VAL A 4 -13.48 4.09 -1.49
CA VAL A 4 -12.61 5.27 -1.50
C VAL A 4 -13.28 6.41 -0.74
N LYS A 5 -12.63 6.87 0.34
CA LYS A 5 -13.07 8.01 1.16
C LYS A 5 -12.54 9.32 0.59
N ASN A 6 -11.28 9.32 0.17
CA ASN A 6 -10.60 10.45 -0.44
C ASN A 6 -9.66 9.95 -1.54
N GLU A 7 -9.44 10.77 -2.58
CA GLU A 7 -8.56 10.47 -3.70
C GLU A 7 -7.80 11.73 -4.10
N GLU A 8 -6.49 11.60 -4.29
CA GLU A 8 -5.60 12.68 -4.69
C GLU A 8 -4.67 12.22 -5.82
N GLU A 9 -4.53 13.03 -6.87
CA GLU A 9 -3.56 12.79 -7.94
C GLU A 9 -2.35 13.73 -7.79
N ILE A 10 -1.16 13.14 -7.66
CA ILE A 10 0.10 13.87 -7.58
C ILE A 10 1.03 13.31 -8.66
N GLU A 11 1.44 14.15 -9.61
CA GLU A 11 2.38 13.78 -10.68
C GLU A 11 1.96 12.54 -11.52
N GLY A 12 0.65 12.29 -11.63
CA GLY A 12 0.10 11.12 -12.34
C GLY A 12 0.14 9.83 -11.53
N ILE A 13 0.35 9.91 -10.21
CA ILE A 13 0.16 8.84 -9.24
C ILE A 13 -1.12 9.16 -8.46
N VAL A 14 -2.02 8.18 -8.38
CA VAL A 14 -3.31 8.31 -7.68
C VAL A 14 -3.17 7.68 -6.29
N PHE A 15 -3.37 8.47 -5.25
CA PHE A 15 -3.42 8.02 -3.86
C PHE A 15 -4.87 7.91 -3.44
N GLN A 16 -5.25 6.75 -2.89
CA GLN A 16 -6.59 6.45 -2.44
C GLN A 16 -6.57 6.17 -0.94
N GLU A 17 -7.43 6.85 -0.19
CA GLU A 17 -7.60 6.63 1.24
C GLU A 17 -8.94 5.91 1.48
N TYR A 18 -8.90 4.83 2.25
CA TYR A 18 -10.06 4.00 2.58
C TYR A 18 -10.51 4.19 4.02
N GLU A 19 -9.56 4.38 4.94
CA GLU A 19 -9.79 4.55 6.37
C GLU A 19 -8.87 5.67 6.91
N ASP A 20 -9.26 6.29 8.01
CA ASP A 20 -8.39 7.27 8.69
C ASP A 20 -7.21 6.56 9.35
N ILE A 21 -6.00 7.11 9.17
CA ILE A 21 -4.79 6.64 9.85
C ILE A 21 -4.27 7.73 10.80
N GLU A 22 -4.09 7.38 12.07
CA GLU A 22 -3.39 8.21 13.04
C GLU A 22 -2.08 7.51 13.45
N LEU A 23 -0.94 8.14 13.16
CA LEU A 23 0.36 7.58 13.50
C LEU A 23 0.70 7.90 14.95
N THR A 24 0.83 6.86 15.77
CA THR A 24 1.38 6.99 17.13
C THR A 24 2.90 7.02 17.08
N SER A 25 3.53 7.83 17.92
CA SER A 25 5.00 7.95 17.98
C SER A 25 5.59 7.08 19.09
N PRO A 26 6.66 6.32 18.82
CA PRO A 26 7.37 6.18 17.54
C PRO A 26 6.62 5.31 16.53
N SER A 27 6.68 5.68 15.25
CA SER A 27 6.12 4.90 14.13
C SER A 27 7.23 4.29 13.27
N CYS A 28 6.91 3.20 12.58
CA CYS A 28 7.82 2.50 11.67
C CYS A 28 7.11 2.19 10.35
N LEU A 29 7.81 2.38 9.23
CA LEU A 29 7.34 2.01 7.90
C LEU A 29 8.14 0.79 7.41
N ILE A 30 7.43 -0.27 7.02
CA ILE A 30 8.00 -1.46 6.39
C ILE A 30 7.55 -1.47 4.94
N VAL A 31 8.50 -1.52 4.00
CA VAL A 31 8.24 -1.48 2.55
C VAL A 31 8.85 -2.71 1.88
N GLY A 32 8.12 -3.28 0.92
CA GLY A 32 8.47 -4.53 0.25
C GLY A 32 7.89 -4.53 -1.15
N PHE A 33 8.68 -4.04 -2.10
CA PHE A 33 8.33 -4.06 -3.52
C PHE A 33 8.63 -5.42 -4.14
N PRO A 34 7.95 -5.78 -5.24
CA PRO A 34 8.34 -6.91 -6.06
C PRO A 34 9.72 -6.63 -6.71
N ASP A 35 10.65 -7.56 -6.53
CA ASP A 35 12.01 -7.51 -7.11
C ASP A 35 12.54 -8.95 -7.30
N ALA A 36 13.78 -9.10 -7.76
CA ALA A 36 14.47 -10.37 -7.93
C ALA A 36 14.34 -11.27 -6.70
N GLY A 37 13.80 -12.48 -6.91
CA GLY A 37 13.58 -13.47 -5.85
C GLY A 37 12.36 -13.21 -4.96
N LEU A 38 11.60 -12.12 -5.19
CA LEU A 38 10.34 -11.78 -4.52
C LEU A 38 10.41 -11.74 -2.99
N VAL A 39 11.61 -11.65 -2.41
CA VAL A 39 11.81 -11.75 -0.96
C VAL A 39 11.02 -10.66 -0.23
N GLY A 40 11.07 -9.42 -0.71
CA GLY A 40 10.33 -8.31 -0.12
C GLY A 40 8.81 -8.53 -0.11
N GLY A 41 8.24 -8.91 -1.25
CA GLY A 41 6.80 -9.19 -1.36
C GLY A 41 6.35 -10.37 -0.51
N ILE A 42 7.16 -11.45 -0.44
CA ILE A 42 6.87 -12.63 0.39
C ILE A 42 6.95 -12.27 1.88
N SER A 43 7.98 -11.53 2.30
CA SER A 43 8.15 -11.11 3.69
C SER A 43 7.01 -10.20 4.16
N ILE A 44 6.60 -9.20 3.36
CA ILE A 44 5.45 -8.36 3.69
C ILE A 44 4.15 -9.16 3.75
N SER A 45 3.92 -10.05 2.78
CA SER A 45 2.71 -10.91 2.78
C SER A 45 2.62 -11.75 4.04
N HIS A 46 3.76 -12.26 4.53
CA HIS A 46 3.82 -12.98 5.80
C HIS A 46 3.48 -12.06 6.98
N ILE A 47 4.11 -10.87 7.08
CA ILE A 47 3.84 -9.89 8.15
C ILE A 47 2.36 -9.50 8.19
N ILE A 48 1.74 -9.21 7.04
CA ILE A 48 0.32 -8.88 6.94
C ILE A 48 -0.53 -10.04 7.48
N ARG A 49 -0.22 -11.28 7.11
CA ARG A 49 -0.97 -12.46 7.57
C ARG A 49 -0.86 -12.67 9.08
N GLU A 50 0.33 -12.48 9.66
CA GLU A 50 0.56 -12.75 11.09
C GLU A 50 0.06 -11.60 11.99
N MET A 51 0.18 -10.35 11.56
CA MET A 51 -0.24 -9.18 12.36
C MET A 51 -1.68 -8.74 12.12
N GLY A 52 -2.26 -9.10 10.98
CA GLY A 52 -3.62 -8.69 10.59
C GLY A 52 -3.83 -7.17 10.55
N PRO A 53 -2.95 -6.38 9.90
CA PRO A 53 -3.17 -4.96 9.77
C PRO A 53 -4.41 -4.68 8.91
N ILE A 54 -5.01 -3.51 9.12
CA ILE A 54 -6.12 -3.02 8.29
C ILE A 54 -5.58 -2.37 7.01
N GLU A 55 -6.27 -2.58 5.89
CA GLU A 55 -5.99 -1.87 4.64
C GLU A 55 -6.56 -0.45 4.74
N VAL A 56 -5.69 0.56 4.76
CA VAL A 56 -6.09 1.96 4.96
C VAL A 56 -6.08 2.79 3.68
N GLY A 57 -5.47 2.28 2.62
CA GLY A 57 -5.33 3.01 1.36
C GLY A 57 -4.60 2.22 0.29
N GLY A 58 -4.54 2.79 -0.91
CA GLY A 58 -3.88 2.25 -2.08
C GLY A 58 -3.15 3.33 -2.88
N ILE A 59 -2.21 2.89 -3.70
CA ILE A 59 -1.51 3.74 -4.67
C ILE A 59 -1.71 3.11 -6.04
N ASP A 60 -2.31 3.84 -6.97
CA ASP A 60 -2.45 3.46 -8.36
C ASP A 60 -1.55 4.33 -9.23
N ILE A 61 -0.91 3.71 -10.22
CA ILE A 61 -0.03 4.38 -11.18
C ILE A 61 -0.59 4.04 -12.56
N PRO A 62 -1.52 4.84 -13.11
CA PRO A 62 -2.20 4.54 -14.36
C PRO A 62 -1.25 4.24 -15.54
N ARG A 63 -0.04 4.86 -15.53
CA ARG A 63 1.01 4.63 -16.53
C ARG A 63 1.61 3.22 -16.53
N LEU A 64 1.44 2.45 -15.46
CA LEU A 64 1.85 1.04 -15.39
C LEU A 64 0.79 0.09 -15.98
N THR A 65 -0.27 0.63 -16.61
CA THR A 65 -1.34 -0.14 -17.24
C THR A 65 -1.11 -0.28 -18.76
N PRO A 66 -1.27 -1.48 -19.36
CA PRO A 66 -1.71 -2.73 -18.74
C PRO A 66 -0.62 -3.31 -17.83
N PRO A 67 -1.01 -3.98 -16.74
CA PRO A 67 -0.04 -4.57 -15.82
C PRO A 67 0.84 -5.57 -16.59
N VAL A 68 2.14 -5.54 -16.33
CA VAL A 68 3.06 -6.62 -16.70
C VAL A 68 2.87 -7.78 -15.73
#